data_AF-E9FIV3-F1
#
_entry.id   AF-E9FIV3-F1
#
_cell.length_a   1.000
_cell.length_b   1.000
_cell.length_c   1.000
_cell.angle_alpha   90.00
_cell.angle_beta   90.00
_cell.angle_gamma   90.00
#
_symmetry.space_group_name_H-M   'P 1'
#
loop_
_entity.id
_entity.type
_entity.pdbx_description
1 polymer ?
#
loop_
_entity_poly.entity_id
_entity_poly.type
_entity_poly.pdbx_seq_one_letter_code
_entity_poly.pdbx_strand_id
1 'polypeptide(L)'
;MGIDMYLEQSQLQSSSVATMCQSQVESYQDLQSAIQKFSEDTESLKGDAYDSARSFFASVLLPLSKGGQLYAETFSQAIKKLPEDYQTMVDSKSWREDDLLDKIRQEEQMIAYLDEVNQSLSSLTMDSEEKGRLRRSNVELMRGHHANKRVYETILKDLRAYDSYSGGFFDELDSIDVQLSRGLAQIETSWDAKTGVFKVPSDLTWANYLTAYSDTKDMKLSRQEKAFVQTMMAEYGFDAETAKQLLTIKQGIDKKFPTSSQEFRDYIFLRVVGAASYNESKWDETAGYLKNYFYDEVVSSPSTVEKMRVEKPLFEIFKELGLKEEKAKELYYNLRLQHEMAGGKIDNIEKIKENEIDYNNAKFKYEKVYGTSGNFDQFWDSKLKAYSNNGAGHADFTHQSITMATHLNPSSFQLSDIYGGREHVKDLSGWEGDTTFNANDMKPSIGEDDYKADLDSVNLIGRIQKGQSYDQAISSYYADLQKDSSHREKEFLKNKDWKEVKGTIYAGVAPGYILRKGEASIKEYIEEKYPEVSTFLNRLEAVAD
;
A
#
# COMPACT_ATOMS: atom_id res chain seq x y z
N MET A 1 -0.79 -35.42 -10.41
CA MET A 1 -1.15 -35.61 -8.99
C MET A 1 -2.55 -35.07 -8.84
N GLY A 2 -3.50 -35.86 -8.32
CA GLY A 2 -4.86 -35.40 -8.06
C GLY A 2 -4.96 -34.63 -6.74
N ILE A 3 -6.06 -33.94 -6.52
CA ILE A 3 -6.33 -33.15 -5.30
C ILE A 3 -6.81 -34.09 -4.18
N ASP A 4 -6.10 -34.09 -3.05
CA ASP A 4 -6.39 -34.97 -1.90
C ASP A 4 -6.53 -34.14 -0.60
N MET A 5 -7.64 -34.32 0.11
CA MET A 5 -7.86 -33.74 1.44
C MET A 5 -8.14 -34.83 2.48
N TYR A 6 -7.24 -34.93 3.46
CA TYR A 6 -7.37 -35.79 4.64
C TYR A 6 -7.84 -34.93 5.83
N LEU A 7 -9.16 -34.78 5.98
CA LEU A 7 -9.74 -33.80 6.90
C LEU A 7 -9.28 -33.99 8.36
N GLU A 8 -9.29 -35.22 8.88
CA GLU A 8 -8.85 -35.49 10.25
C GLU A 8 -7.38 -35.12 10.47
N GLN A 9 -6.51 -35.42 9.50
CA GLN A 9 -5.09 -35.05 9.58
C GLN A 9 -4.91 -33.53 9.51
N SER A 10 -5.67 -32.85 8.65
CA SER A 10 -5.65 -31.38 8.55
C SER A 10 -6.13 -30.72 9.86
N GLN A 11 -7.17 -31.25 10.49
CA GLN A 11 -7.65 -30.78 11.80
C GLN A 11 -6.63 -31.00 12.92
N LEU A 12 -5.97 -32.17 12.95
CA LEU A 12 -4.90 -32.45 13.91
C LEU A 12 -3.70 -31.52 13.70
N GLN A 13 -3.27 -31.31 12.45
CA GLN A 13 -2.19 -30.40 12.11
C GLN A 13 -2.53 -28.97 12.51
N SER A 14 -3.72 -28.48 12.14
CA SER A 14 -4.21 -27.15 12.50
C SER A 14 -4.22 -26.94 14.02
N SER A 15 -4.72 -27.92 14.78
CA SER A 15 -4.74 -27.86 16.26
C SER A 15 -3.33 -27.82 16.85
N SER A 16 -2.43 -28.70 16.40
CA SER A 16 -1.06 -28.77 16.88
C SER A 16 -0.28 -27.49 16.58
N VAL A 17 -0.43 -26.95 15.37
CA VAL A 17 0.21 -25.70 14.96
C VAL A 17 -0.36 -24.53 15.76
N ALA A 18 -1.67 -24.47 15.96
CA ALA A 18 -2.30 -23.42 16.76
C ALA A 18 -1.77 -23.40 18.21
N THR A 19 -1.55 -24.57 18.83
CA THR A 19 -0.92 -24.65 20.16
C THR A 19 0.53 -24.17 20.16
N MET A 20 1.31 -24.55 19.15
CA MET A 20 2.69 -24.07 19.00
C MET A 20 2.73 -22.54 18.83
N CYS A 21 1.90 -21.97 17.94
CA CYS A 21 1.81 -20.54 17.72
C CYS A 21 1.38 -19.80 18.99
N GLN A 22 0.45 -20.34 19.77
CA GLN A 22 0.04 -19.74 21.05
C GLN A 22 1.22 -19.61 22.03
N SER A 23 2.04 -20.66 22.16
CA SER A 23 3.25 -20.63 22.99
C SER A 23 4.30 -19.63 22.46
N GLN A 24 4.43 -19.50 21.14
CA GLN A 24 5.31 -18.48 20.52
C GLN A 24 4.81 -17.06 20.79
N VAL A 25 3.50 -16.81 20.68
CA VAL A 25 2.89 -15.50 20.99
C VAL A 25 3.19 -15.10 22.43
N GLU A 26 3.00 -16.00 23.39
CA GLU A 26 3.34 -15.75 24.82
C GLU A 26 4.82 -15.42 25.00
N SER A 27 5.70 -16.16 24.33
CA SER A 27 7.16 -15.91 24.38
C SER A 27 7.54 -14.54 23.78
N TYR A 28 6.90 -14.13 22.69
CA TYR A 28 7.11 -12.79 22.12
C TYR A 28 6.58 -11.69 23.04
N GLN A 29 5.45 -11.89 23.71
CA GLN A 29 4.91 -10.92 24.67
C GLN A 29 5.84 -10.72 25.87
N ASP A 30 6.41 -11.80 26.40
CA ASP A 30 7.44 -11.75 27.44
C ASP A 30 8.68 -10.99 26.96
N LEU A 31 9.16 -11.28 25.75
CA LEU A 31 10.29 -10.57 25.13
C LEU A 31 10.00 -9.07 24.96
N GLN A 32 8.82 -8.70 24.48
CA GLN A 32 8.42 -7.30 24.32
C GLN A 32 8.41 -6.56 25.66
N SER A 33 7.87 -7.19 26.70
CA SER A 33 7.84 -6.64 28.06
C SER A 33 9.25 -6.45 28.64
N ALA A 34 10.14 -7.43 28.41
CA ALA A 34 11.55 -7.32 28.82
C ALA A 34 12.28 -6.19 28.08
N ILE A 35 12.06 -6.06 26.77
CA ILE A 35 12.63 -4.98 25.94
C ILE A 35 12.14 -3.62 26.44
N GLN A 36 10.82 -3.45 26.63
CA GLN A 36 10.23 -2.18 27.10
C GLN A 36 10.80 -1.78 28.46
N LYS A 37 10.82 -2.72 29.41
CA LYS A 37 11.39 -2.47 30.75
C LYS A 37 12.85 -2.03 30.68
N PHE A 38 13.66 -2.64 29.80
CA PHE A 38 15.05 -2.22 29.60
C PHE A 38 15.16 -0.84 28.94
N SER A 39 14.37 -0.60 27.88
CA SER A 39 14.37 0.66 27.14
C SER A 39 13.88 1.87 27.96
N GLU A 40 13.04 1.64 28.98
CA GLU A 40 12.52 2.68 29.87
C GLU A 40 13.40 2.90 31.12
N ASP A 41 14.29 1.96 31.45
CA ASP A 41 15.20 2.09 32.60
C ASP A 41 16.38 3.02 32.27
N THR A 42 16.17 4.30 32.60
CA THR A 42 17.17 5.37 32.45
C THR A 42 17.99 5.61 33.72
N GLU A 43 17.65 4.95 34.83
CA GLU A 43 18.24 5.23 36.14
C GLU A 43 19.33 4.23 36.55
N SER A 44 19.27 2.97 36.09
CA SER A 44 20.19 1.93 36.56
C SER A 44 21.47 1.82 35.73
N LEU A 45 21.34 1.46 34.44
CA LEU A 45 22.44 1.20 33.52
C LEU A 45 22.71 2.45 32.68
N LYS A 46 23.84 3.12 32.96
CA LYS A 46 24.15 4.45 32.40
C LYS A 46 25.39 4.44 31.51
N GLY A 47 25.42 5.39 30.57
CA GLY A 47 26.54 5.65 29.67
C GLY A 47 26.18 5.32 28.23
N ASP A 48 26.95 5.88 27.29
CA ASP A 48 26.64 5.89 25.86
C ASP A 48 26.32 4.50 25.27
N ALA A 49 26.99 3.45 25.76
CA ALA A 49 26.72 2.07 25.37
C ALA A 49 25.30 1.60 25.76
N TYR A 50 24.85 1.91 26.98
CA TYR A 50 23.51 1.56 27.44
C TYR A 50 22.45 2.46 26.82
N ASP A 51 22.75 3.75 26.65
CA ASP A 51 21.85 4.72 26.02
C ASP A 51 21.56 4.29 24.56
N SER A 52 22.61 3.99 23.79
CA SER A 52 22.47 3.47 22.42
C SER A 52 21.80 2.10 22.37
N ALA A 53 22.08 1.21 23.33
CA ALA A 53 21.39 -0.09 23.42
C ALA A 53 19.89 0.10 23.63
N ARG A 54 19.44 1.00 24.53
CA ARG A 54 18.01 1.26 24.74
C ARG A 54 17.32 1.77 23.48
N SER A 55 17.96 2.70 22.76
CA SER A 55 17.45 3.20 21.46
C SER A 55 17.36 2.09 20.41
N PHE A 56 18.37 1.23 20.32
CA PHE A 56 18.39 0.09 19.39
C PHE A 56 17.31 -0.94 19.74
N PHE A 57 17.17 -1.29 21.01
CA PHE A 57 16.16 -2.22 21.48
C PHE A 57 14.74 -1.71 21.19
N ALA A 58 14.47 -0.43 21.46
CA ALA A 58 13.18 0.18 21.21
C ALA A 58 12.85 0.32 19.70
N SER A 59 13.85 0.62 18.87
CA SER A 59 13.64 0.96 17.46
C SER A 59 13.80 -0.24 16.51
N VAL A 60 14.47 -1.31 16.94
CA VAL A 60 14.78 -2.47 16.09
C VAL A 60 14.25 -3.76 16.71
N LEU A 61 14.67 -4.10 17.93
CA LEU A 61 14.29 -5.40 18.53
C LEU A 61 12.82 -5.48 18.92
N LEU A 62 12.23 -4.38 19.38
CA LEU A 62 10.80 -4.33 19.73
C LEU A 62 9.90 -4.52 18.49
N PRO A 63 10.09 -3.79 17.37
CA PRO A 63 9.37 -4.08 16.13
C PRO A 63 9.57 -5.50 15.60
N LEU A 64 10.77 -6.06 15.67
CA LEU A 64 11.03 -7.45 15.28
C LEU A 64 10.24 -8.45 16.13
N SER A 65 10.23 -8.27 17.45
CA SER A 65 9.46 -9.12 18.35
C SER A 65 7.96 -9.04 18.08
N LYS A 66 7.44 -7.83 17.80
CA LYS A 66 6.05 -7.63 17.37
C LYS A 66 5.76 -8.29 16.02
N GLY A 67 6.70 -8.22 15.07
CA GLY A 67 6.59 -8.89 13.78
C GLY A 67 6.56 -10.41 13.92
N GLY A 68 7.39 -10.98 14.81
CA GLY A 68 7.38 -12.41 15.11
C GLY A 68 6.06 -12.86 15.74
N GLN A 69 5.51 -12.07 16.67
CA GLN A 69 4.17 -12.29 17.20
C GLN A 69 3.12 -12.27 16.09
N LEU A 70 3.15 -11.24 15.23
CA LEU A 70 2.23 -11.09 14.10
C LEU A 70 2.30 -12.31 13.17
N TYR A 71 3.51 -12.79 12.83
CA TYR A 71 3.69 -13.99 12.01
C TYR A 71 3.02 -15.21 12.65
N ALA A 72 3.25 -15.45 13.94
CA ALA A 72 2.66 -16.58 14.66
C ALA A 72 1.12 -16.51 14.72
N GLU A 73 0.56 -15.31 14.94
CA GLU A 73 -0.88 -15.05 14.92
C GLU A 73 -1.47 -15.29 13.52
N THR A 74 -0.89 -14.70 12.49
CA THR A 74 -1.33 -14.85 11.09
C THR A 74 -1.25 -16.31 10.64
N PHE A 75 -0.19 -17.04 11.01
CA PHE A 75 -0.04 -18.45 10.65
C PHE A 75 -1.08 -19.32 11.36
N SER A 76 -1.36 -19.05 12.64
CA SER A 76 -2.41 -19.73 13.40
C SER A 76 -3.80 -19.51 12.78
N GLN A 77 -4.07 -18.31 12.26
CA GLN A 77 -5.34 -18.04 11.56
C GLN A 77 -5.39 -18.75 10.20
N ALA A 78 -4.33 -18.68 9.40
CA ALA A 78 -4.27 -19.29 8.08
C ALA A 78 -4.42 -20.83 8.14
N ILE A 79 -3.73 -21.50 9.07
CA ILE A 79 -3.80 -22.96 9.22
C ILE A 79 -5.18 -23.44 9.68
N LYS A 80 -5.91 -22.63 10.47
CA LYS A 80 -7.28 -22.94 10.90
C LYS A 80 -8.28 -22.94 9.75
N LYS A 81 -8.11 -22.02 8.79
CA LYS A 81 -8.97 -21.94 7.61
C LYS A 81 -8.91 -23.19 6.74
N LEU A 82 -7.79 -23.92 6.71
CA LEU A 82 -7.68 -25.14 5.88
C LEU A 82 -8.81 -26.14 6.16
N PRO A 83 -8.92 -26.76 7.36
CA PRO A 83 -10.01 -27.68 7.63
C PRO A 83 -11.39 -26.99 7.73
N GLU A 84 -11.48 -25.77 8.28
CA GLU A 84 -12.75 -25.08 8.50
C GLU A 84 -13.46 -24.68 7.19
N ASP A 85 -12.72 -24.08 6.26
CA ASP A 85 -13.27 -23.66 4.97
C ASP A 85 -13.51 -24.88 4.08
N TYR A 86 -12.69 -25.93 4.18
CA TYR A 86 -12.96 -27.20 3.48
C TYR A 86 -14.30 -27.80 3.91
N GLN A 87 -14.57 -27.86 5.21
CA GLN A 87 -15.83 -28.40 5.73
C GLN A 87 -17.05 -27.57 5.31
N THR A 88 -16.84 -26.27 5.11
CA THR A 88 -17.89 -25.33 4.67
C THR A 88 -18.13 -25.41 3.16
N MET A 89 -17.06 -25.54 2.37
CA MET A 89 -17.10 -25.49 0.91
C MET A 89 -17.34 -26.85 0.26
N VAL A 90 -16.82 -27.94 0.85
CA VAL A 90 -16.72 -29.25 0.19
C VAL A 90 -17.56 -30.31 0.91
N ASP A 91 -17.10 -30.81 2.06
CA ASP A 91 -17.81 -31.81 2.84
C ASP A 91 -17.17 -31.96 4.25
N SER A 92 -17.90 -32.57 5.15
CA SER A 92 -17.48 -33.05 6.47
C SER A 92 -16.58 -34.30 6.45
N LYS A 93 -16.13 -34.77 5.27
CA LYS A 93 -15.38 -36.02 5.09
C LYS A 93 -14.13 -35.80 4.26
N SER A 94 -13.16 -36.70 4.42
CA SER A 94 -11.97 -36.75 3.55
C SER A 94 -12.36 -37.18 2.13
N TRP A 95 -11.83 -36.48 1.14
CA TRP A 95 -12.04 -36.78 -0.26
C TRP A 95 -10.72 -36.75 -1.03
N ARG A 96 -10.59 -37.70 -1.94
CA ARG A 96 -9.52 -37.78 -2.93
C ARG A 96 -10.15 -37.70 -4.29
N GLU A 97 -9.60 -36.86 -5.15
CA GLU A 97 -10.13 -36.62 -6.49
C GLU A 97 -10.26 -37.91 -7.29
N ASP A 98 -9.23 -38.77 -7.23
CA ASP A 98 -9.24 -40.07 -7.92
C ASP A 98 -10.36 -40.99 -7.40
N ASP A 99 -10.57 -41.03 -6.08
CA ASP A 99 -11.62 -41.86 -5.48
C ASP A 99 -13.04 -41.35 -5.85
N LEU A 100 -13.21 -40.04 -5.98
CA LEU A 100 -14.45 -39.42 -6.47
C LEU A 100 -14.71 -39.76 -7.94
N LEU A 101 -13.69 -39.64 -8.79
CA LEU A 101 -13.78 -39.99 -10.20
C LEU A 101 -14.14 -41.47 -10.40
N ASP A 102 -13.55 -42.37 -9.62
CA ASP A 102 -13.86 -43.79 -9.69
C ASP A 102 -15.28 -44.10 -9.20
N LYS A 103 -15.77 -43.43 -8.14
CA LYS A 103 -17.17 -43.53 -7.72
C LYS A 103 -18.13 -43.06 -8.80
N ILE A 104 -17.85 -41.92 -9.44
CA ILE A 104 -18.67 -41.40 -10.55
C ILE A 104 -18.74 -42.44 -11.68
N ARG A 105 -17.60 -43.02 -12.09
CA ARG A 105 -17.54 -44.07 -13.12
C ARG A 105 -18.34 -45.31 -12.72
N GLN A 106 -18.27 -45.74 -11.46
CA GLN A 106 -19.05 -46.88 -10.97
C GLN A 106 -20.55 -46.61 -11.05
N GLU A 107 -21.00 -45.42 -10.65
CA GLU A 107 -22.41 -45.02 -10.77
C GLU A 107 -22.85 -44.97 -12.24
N GLU A 108 -22.02 -44.45 -13.15
CA GLU A 108 -22.28 -44.47 -14.60
C GLU A 108 -22.42 -45.88 -15.16
N GLN A 109 -21.56 -46.80 -14.75
CA GLN A 109 -21.62 -48.20 -15.16
C GLN A 109 -22.92 -48.87 -14.68
N MET A 110 -23.37 -48.58 -13.45
CA MET A 110 -24.62 -49.16 -12.94
C MET A 110 -25.86 -48.58 -13.61
N ILE A 111 -25.86 -47.28 -13.92
CA ILE A 111 -26.92 -46.66 -14.72
C ILE A 111 -27.00 -47.34 -16.09
N ALA A 112 -25.87 -47.48 -16.79
CA ALA A 112 -25.82 -48.12 -18.11
C ALA A 112 -26.29 -49.58 -18.06
N TYR A 113 -25.89 -50.34 -17.04
CA TYR A 113 -26.34 -51.71 -16.82
C TYR A 113 -27.85 -51.80 -16.60
N LEU A 114 -28.42 -50.95 -15.74
CA LEU A 114 -29.87 -50.95 -15.47
C LEU A 114 -30.68 -50.51 -16.71
N ASP A 115 -30.15 -49.61 -17.53
CA ASP A 115 -30.72 -49.26 -18.82
C ASP A 115 -30.74 -50.45 -19.78
N GLU A 116 -29.65 -51.22 -19.86
CA GLU A 116 -29.59 -52.44 -20.67
C GLU A 116 -30.57 -53.52 -20.18
N VAL A 117 -30.70 -53.69 -18.85
CA VAL A 117 -31.70 -54.60 -18.25
C VAL A 117 -33.12 -54.14 -18.60
N ASN A 118 -33.41 -52.83 -18.57
CA ASN A 118 -34.71 -52.28 -18.96
C ASN A 118 -35.03 -52.52 -20.44
N GLN A 119 -34.04 -52.38 -21.32
CA GLN A 119 -34.17 -52.71 -22.73
C GLN A 119 -34.46 -54.20 -22.92
N SER A 120 -33.70 -55.07 -22.25
CA SER A 120 -33.86 -56.54 -22.32
C SER A 120 -35.21 -57.02 -21.76
N LEU A 121 -35.70 -56.41 -20.66
CA LEU A 121 -37.03 -56.69 -20.14
C LEU A 121 -38.12 -56.46 -21.19
N SER A 122 -37.92 -55.52 -22.11
CA SER A 122 -38.87 -55.20 -23.17
C SER A 122 -39.11 -56.36 -24.15
N SER A 123 -38.10 -57.19 -24.42
CA SER A 123 -38.19 -58.33 -25.35
C SER A 123 -38.66 -59.64 -24.69
N LEU A 124 -38.61 -59.74 -23.36
CA LEU A 124 -39.03 -60.94 -22.63
C LEU A 124 -40.55 -61.15 -22.66
N THR A 125 -40.96 -62.42 -22.86
CA THR A 125 -42.34 -62.89 -22.79
C THR A 125 -42.66 -63.28 -21.34
N MET A 126 -43.38 -62.42 -20.63
CA MET A 126 -43.78 -62.59 -19.23
C MET A 126 -45.07 -61.81 -18.94
N ASP A 127 -45.64 -62.00 -17.75
CA ASP A 127 -46.83 -61.26 -17.31
C ASP A 127 -46.61 -59.74 -17.33
N SER A 128 -47.63 -58.99 -17.80
CA SER A 128 -47.51 -57.55 -18.02
C SER A 128 -47.44 -56.76 -16.71
N GLU A 129 -48.09 -57.23 -15.65
CA GLU A 129 -48.06 -56.57 -14.34
C GLU A 129 -46.69 -56.75 -13.70
N GLU A 130 -46.16 -57.97 -13.75
CA GLU A 130 -44.83 -58.32 -13.25
C GLU A 130 -43.71 -57.58 -14.01
N LYS A 131 -43.81 -57.51 -15.34
CA LYS A 131 -42.89 -56.72 -16.19
C LYS A 131 -42.94 -55.23 -15.84
N GLY A 132 -44.15 -54.71 -15.58
CA GLY A 132 -44.36 -53.34 -15.12
C GLY A 132 -43.73 -53.09 -13.74
N ARG A 133 -43.84 -54.07 -12.82
CA ARG A 133 -43.25 -54.01 -11.48
C ARG A 133 -41.72 -53.96 -11.54
N LEU A 134 -41.09 -54.84 -12.33
CA LEU A 134 -39.64 -54.88 -12.50
C LEU A 134 -39.08 -53.58 -13.11
N ARG A 135 -39.75 -53.06 -14.15
CA ARG A 135 -39.37 -51.76 -14.75
C ARG A 135 -39.43 -50.61 -13.75
N ARG A 136 -40.50 -50.52 -12.95
CA ARG A 136 -40.60 -49.49 -11.89
C ARG A 136 -39.47 -49.62 -10.88
N SER A 137 -39.17 -50.85 -10.44
CA SER A 137 -38.06 -51.11 -9.53
C SER A 137 -36.70 -50.65 -10.10
N ASN A 138 -36.42 -50.96 -11.37
CA ASN A 138 -35.18 -50.53 -12.02
C ASN A 138 -35.09 -49.01 -12.18
N VAL A 139 -36.21 -48.35 -12.52
CA VAL A 139 -36.25 -46.88 -12.60
C VAL A 139 -35.93 -46.25 -11.24
N GLU A 140 -36.41 -46.80 -10.13
CA GLU A 140 -36.05 -46.32 -8.79
C GLU A 140 -34.57 -46.55 -8.47
N LEU A 141 -33.99 -47.70 -8.83
CA LEU A 141 -32.55 -47.94 -8.67
C LEU A 141 -31.71 -46.96 -9.50
N MET A 142 -32.07 -46.75 -10.76
CA MET A 142 -31.40 -45.76 -11.62
C MET A 142 -31.49 -44.35 -11.05
N ARG A 143 -32.65 -43.95 -10.50
CA ARG A 143 -32.79 -42.66 -9.81
C ARG A 143 -31.81 -42.53 -8.64
N GLY A 144 -31.65 -43.60 -7.86
CA GLY A 144 -30.65 -43.68 -6.78
C GLY A 144 -29.22 -43.48 -7.28
N HIS A 145 -28.80 -44.22 -8.29
CA HIS A 145 -27.46 -44.10 -8.89
C HIS A 145 -27.23 -42.70 -9.50
N HIS A 146 -28.23 -42.13 -10.20
CA HIS A 146 -28.17 -40.76 -10.68
C HIS A 146 -28.02 -39.74 -9.55
N ALA A 147 -28.71 -39.94 -8.42
CA ALA A 147 -28.59 -39.06 -7.26
C ALA A 147 -27.18 -39.14 -6.64
N ASN A 148 -26.65 -40.35 -6.44
CA ASN A 148 -25.28 -40.55 -5.95
C ASN A 148 -24.23 -39.92 -6.87
N LYS A 149 -24.35 -40.15 -8.19
CA LYS A 149 -23.48 -39.55 -9.19
C LYS A 149 -23.44 -38.02 -9.06
N ARG A 150 -24.61 -37.37 -8.98
CA ARG A 150 -24.71 -35.91 -8.81
C ARG A 150 -24.06 -35.43 -7.52
N VAL A 151 -24.19 -36.18 -6.44
CA VAL A 151 -23.52 -35.85 -5.16
C VAL A 151 -21.99 -35.90 -5.34
N TYR A 152 -21.44 -36.98 -5.92
CA TYR A 152 -20.00 -37.09 -6.15
C TYR A 152 -19.46 -36.03 -7.12
N GLU A 153 -20.19 -35.73 -8.19
CA GLU A 153 -19.83 -34.64 -9.13
C GLU A 153 -19.82 -33.28 -8.46
N THR A 154 -20.75 -33.03 -7.53
CA THR A 154 -20.81 -31.77 -6.75
C THR A 154 -19.60 -31.67 -5.83
N ILE A 155 -19.32 -32.70 -5.03
CA ILE A 155 -18.16 -32.75 -4.15
C ILE A 155 -16.86 -32.57 -4.94
N LEU A 156 -16.71 -33.23 -6.09
CA LEU A 156 -15.53 -33.09 -6.94
C LEU A 156 -15.34 -31.65 -7.44
N LYS A 157 -16.43 -31.01 -7.87
CA LYS A 157 -16.41 -29.61 -8.30
C LYS A 157 -16.00 -28.70 -7.15
N ASP A 158 -16.57 -28.91 -5.97
CA ASP A 158 -16.32 -28.10 -4.79
C ASP A 158 -14.89 -28.32 -4.25
N LEU A 159 -14.37 -29.55 -4.29
CA LEU A 159 -12.99 -29.88 -3.95
C LEU A 159 -12.00 -29.12 -4.85
N ARG A 160 -12.24 -29.08 -6.16
CA ARG A 160 -11.42 -28.31 -7.12
C ARG A 160 -11.51 -26.80 -6.88
N ALA A 161 -12.70 -26.30 -6.53
CA ALA A 161 -12.87 -24.89 -6.20
C ALA A 161 -12.14 -24.52 -4.90
N TYR A 162 -12.21 -25.39 -3.88
CA TYR A 162 -11.48 -25.24 -2.64
C TYR A 162 -9.96 -25.25 -2.84
N ASP A 163 -9.42 -26.18 -3.64
CA ASP A 163 -7.98 -26.24 -3.97
C ASP A 163 -7.48 -24.90 -4.52
N SER A 164 -8.18 -24.35 -5.52
CA SER A 164 -7.86 -23.04 -6.09
C SER A 164 -8.00 -21.89 -5.09
N TYR A 165 -9.01 -21.93 -4.21
CA TYR A 165 -9.25 -20.92 -3.18
C TYR A 165 -8.20 -20.94 -2.05
N SER A 166 -7.81 -22.15 -1.62
CA SER A 166 -6.90 -22.37 -0.49
C SER A 166 -5.45 -21.98 -0.78
N GLY A 167 -5.04 -21.92 -2.06
CA GLY A 167 -3.68 -21.57 -2.47
C GLY A 167 -3.21 -20.19 -1.99
N GLY A 168 -4.12 -19.27 -1.66
CA GLY A 168 -3.79 -17.92 -1.17
C GLY A 168 -3.83 -17.75 0.35
N PHE A 169 -4.04 -18.80 1.13
CA PHE A 169 -4.23 -18.69 2.59
C PHE A 169 -3.01 -18.12 3.33
N PHE A 170 -1.82 -18.32 2.77
CA PHE A 170 -0.55 -17.98 3.40
C PHE A 170 0.14 -16.75 2.78
N ASP A 171 -0.46 -16.10 1.78
CA ASP A 171 0.12 -14.93 1.08
C ASP A 171 0.52 -13.77 2.02
N GLU A 172 -0.23 -13.57 3.12
CA GLU A 172 0.09 -12.53 4.10
C GLU A 172 1.39 -12.85 4.87
N LEU A 173 1.72 -14.13 5.07
CA LEU A 173 2.95 -14.55 5.77
C LEU A 173 4.18 -14.23 4.94
N ASP A 174 4.14 -14.43 3.62
CA ASP A 174 5.26 -14.09 2.74
C ASP A 174 5.64 -12.61 2.86
N SER A 175 4.63 -11.74 2.97
CA SER A 175 4.84 -10.30 3.13
C SER A 175 5.48 -9.96 4.49
N ILE A 176 5.05 -10.65 5.56
CA ILE A 176 5.63 -10.49 6.91
C ILE A 176 7.07 -11.03 6.95
N ASP A 177 7.33 -12.19 6.34
CA ASP A 177 8.63 -12.86 6.30
C ASP A 177 9.69 -11.99 5.62
N VAL A 178 9.35 -11.32 4.51
CA VAL A 178 10.25 -10.37 3.85
C VAL A 178 10.67 -9.25 4.80
N GLN A 179 9.75 -8.67 5.58
CA GLN A 179 10.10 -7.59 6.51
C GLN A 179 10.89 -8.09 7.71
N LEU A 180 10.54 -9.27 8.25
CA LEU A 180 11.30 -9.91 9.33
C LEU A 180 12.74 -10.19 8.88
N SER A 181 12.91 -10.76 7.70
CA SER A 181 14.23 -11.05 7.13
C SER A 181 15.07 -9.79 6.96
N ARG A 182 14.48 -8.69 6.48
CA ARG A 182 15.16 -7.38 6.38
C ARG A 182 15.59 -6.85 7.74
N GLY A 183 14.69 -6.86 8.73
CA GLY A 183 15.03 -6.37 10.07
C GLY A 183 16.08 -7.25 10.78
N LEU A 184 16.02 -8.58 10.59
CA LEU A 184 17.01 -9.51 11.13
C LEU A 184 18.40 -9.28 10.53
N ALA A 185 18.49 -9.05 9.21
CA ALA A 185 19.76 -8.76 8.54
C ALA A 185 20.42 -7.48 9.10
N GLN A 186 19.64 -6.48 9.50
CA GLN A 186 20.17 -5.25 10.09
C GLN A 186 20.79 -5.44 11.49
N ILE A 187 20.44 -6.52 12.21
CA ILE A 187 21.02 -6.80 13.52
C ILE A 187 22.50 -7.19 13.38
N GLU A 188 22.89 -7.87 12.31
CA GLU A 188 24.24 -8.40 12.12
C GLU A 188 25.33 -7.32 12.13
N THR A 189 24.99 -6.09 11.73
CA THR A 189 25.93 -4.95 11.66
C THR A 189 25.64 -3.86 12.70
N SER A 190 24.82 -4.16 13.71
CA SER A 190 24.32 -3.16 14.66
C SER A 190 25.34 -2.68 15.69
N TRP A 191 26.36 -3.46 16.02
CA TRP A 191 27.37 -3.10 17.02
C TRP A 191 28.60 -2.43 16.38
N ASP A 192 28.93 -1.22 16.81
CA ASP A 192 30.20 -0.58 16.46
C ASP A 192 31.23 -0.78 17.57
N ALA A 193 32.15 -1.72 17.34
CA ALA A 193 33.22 -2.02 18.29
C ALA A 193 34.23 -0.88 18.48
N LYS A 194 34.33 0.09 17.55
CA LYS A 194 35.25 1.22 17.67
C LYS A 194 34.71 2.29 18.61
N THR A 195 33.41 2.55 18.53
CA THR A 195 32.74 3.56 19.35
C THR A 195 32.09 2.98 20.60
N GLY A 196 31.95 1.65 20.68
CA GLY A 196 31.37 0.95 21.82
C GLY A 196 29.86 1.21 21.98
N VAL A 197 29.15 1.47 20.87
CA VAL A 197 27.73 1.79 20.87
C VAL A 197 26.98 0.99 19.80
N PHE A 198 25.67 0.83 20.00
CA PHE A 198 24.77 0.30 18.98
C PHE A 198 24.40 1.38 17.97
N LYS A 199 24.26 0.97 16.70
CA LYS A 199 23.78 1.79 15.60
C LYS A 199 22.36 1.41 15.26
N VAL A 200 21.47 2.39 15.29
CA VAL A 200 20.14 2.27 14.70
C VAL A 200 20.29 2.41 13.19
N PRO A 201 19.81 1.44 12.38
CA PRO A 201 19.79 1.55 10.93
C PRO A 201 19.00 2.80 10.49
N SER A 202 19.44 3.45 9.42
CA SER A 202 18.75 4.62 8.87
C SER A 202 17.44 4.24 8.15
N ASP A 203 17.37 3.05 7.56
CA ASP A 203 16.16 2.52 6.95
C ASP A 203 15.42 1.60 7.93
N LEU A 204 14.30 2.08 8.47
CA LEU A 204 13.39 1.31 9.32
C LEU A 204 12.03 1.08 8.65
N THR A 205 11.92 1.22 7.31
CA THR A 205 10.64 1.07 6.60
C THR A 205 10.03 -0.32 6.80
N TRP A 206 10.85 -1.37 6.98
CA TRP A 206 10.37 -2.72 7.30
C TRP A 206 9.57 -2.76 8.62
N ALA A 207 9.95 -1.96 9.61
CA ALA A 207 9.23 -1.86 10.88
C ALA A 207 7.88 -1.15 10.72
N ASN A 208 7.82 -0.15 9.83
CA ASN A 208 6.56 0.52 9.47
C ASN A 208 5.60 -0.46 8.78
N TYR A 209 6.10 -1.31 7.88
CA TYR A 209 5.29 -2.37 7.26
C TYR A 209 4.76 -3.40 8.27
N LEU A 210 5.60 -3.90 9.18
CA LEU A 210 5.15 -4.82 10.23
C LEU A 210 4.05 -4.19 11.10
N THR A 211 4.21 -2.91 11.44
CA THR A 211 3.20 -2.15 12.18
C THR A 211 1.91 -2.02 11.37
N ALA A 212 2.01 -1.66 10.09
CA ALA A 212 0.86 -1.55 9.19
C ALA A 212 0.12 -2.90 9.04
N TYR A 213 0.85 -4.01 8.91
CA TYR A 213 0.26 -5.35 8.85
C TYR A 213 -0.46 -5.70 10.14
N SER A 214 0.14 -5.41 11.29
CA SER A 214 -0.49 -5.61 12.61
C SER A 214 -1.76 -4.78 12.78
N ASP A 215 -1.71 -3.48 12.48
CA ASP A 215 -2.82 -2.56 12.69
C ASP A 215 -4.00 -2.82 11.74
N THR A 216 -3.73 -3.46 10.60
CA THR A 216 -4.75 -3.76 9.57
C THR A 216 -5.23 -5.21 9.59
N LYS A 217 -4.65 -6.09 10.42
CA LYS A 217 -4.95 -7.54 10.39
C LYS A 217 -6.43 -7.87 10.59
N ASP A 218 -7.10 -7.14 11.49
CA ASP A 218 -8.50 -7.34 11.84
C ASP A 218 -9.47 -6.47 11.01
N MET A 219 -8.95 -5.68 10.08
CA MET A 219 -9.78 -4.81 9.24
C MET A 219 -10.48 -5.61 8.14
N LYS A 220 -11.79 -5.38 8.01
CA LYS A 220 -12.62 -5.97 6.93
C LYS A 220 -12.45 -5.19 5.64
N LEU A 221 -11.30 -5.34 5.01
CA LEU A 221 -10.95 -4.75 3.72
C LEU A 221 -10.69 -5.86 2.70
N SER A 222 -10.93 -5.58 1.42
CA SER A 222 -10.42 -6.45 0.35
C SER A 222 -8.88 -6.44 0.35
N ARG A 223 -8.26 -7.44 -0.28
CA ARG A 223 -6.79 -7.53 -0.40
C ARG A 223 -6.17 -6.26 -0.97
N GLN A 224 -6.78 -5.69 -2.01
CA GLN A 224 -6.30 -4.47 -2.67
C GLN A 224 -6.44 -3.23 -1.76
N GLU A 225 -7.57 -3.09 -1.07
CA GLU A 225 -7.77 -1.98 -0.13
C GLU A 225 -6.82 -2.07 1.06
N LYS A 226 -6.58 -3.27 1.59
CA LYS A 226 -5.62 -3.52 2.66
C LYS A 226 -4.20 -3.18 2.20
N ALA A 227 -3.79 -3.60 1.00
CA ALA A 227 -2.50 -3.25 0.42
C ALA A 227 -2.32 -1.74 0.24
N PHE A 228 -3.36 -1.04 -0.23
CA PHE A 228 -3.34 0.42 -0.34
C PHE A 228 -3.15 1.10 1.03
N VAL A 229 -3.97 0.75 2.03
CA VAL A 229 -3.88 1.31 3.39
C VAL A 229 -2.50 1.05 4.00
N GLN A 230 -2.00 -0.19 3.89
CA GLN A 230 -0.68 -0.55 4.42
C GLN A 230 0.45 0.23 3.74
N THR A 231 0.34 0.47 2.43
CA THR A 231 1.31 1.30 1.69
C THR A 231 1.27 2.75 2.16
N MET A 232 0.07 3.32 2.35
CA MET A 232 -0.09 4.68 2.88
C MET A 232 0.59 4.83 4.25
N MET A 233 0.46 3.81 5.10
CA MET A 233 1.08 3.80 6.42
C MET A 233 2.60 3.64 6.36
N ALA A 234 3.09 2.70 5.55
CA ALA A 234 4.50 2.32 5.57
C ALA A 234 5.41 3.31 4.83
N GLU A 235 4.94 3.87 3.71
CA GLU A 235 5.77 4.69 2.81
C GLU A 235 5.64 6.20 3.05
N TYR A 236 4.60 6.63 3.75
CA TYR A 236 4.37 8.05 4.09
C TYR A 236 4.20 8.31 5.59
N GLY A 237 4.21 7.25 6.41
CA GLY A 237 4.08 7.35 7.87
C GLY A 237 2.66 7.66 8.37
N PHE A 238 1.64 7.58 7.52
CA PHE A 238 0.24 7.78 7.95
C PHE A 238 -0.17 6.76 9.01
N ASP A 239 -0.99 7.17 9.97
CA ASP A 239 -1.65 6.21 10.85
C ASP A 239 -2.79 5.50 10.11
N ALA A 240 -3.28 4.40 10.68
CA ALA A 240 -4.36 3.61 10.09
C ALA A 240 -5.63 4.44 9.85
N GLU A 241 -5.91 5.44 10.69
CA GLU A 241 -7.09 6.29 10.55
C GLU A 241 -6.95 7.23 9.34
N THR A 242 -5.81 7.89 9.17
CA THR A 242 -5.54 8.77 8.03
C THR A 242 -5.49 7.96 6.72
N ALA A 243 -4.86 6.78 6.74
CA ALA A 243 -4.84 5.88 5.58
C ALA A 243 -6.24 5.39 5.18
N LYS A 244 -7.12 5.10 6.16
CA LYS A 244 -8.54 4.79 5.88
C LYS A 244 -9.33 5.99 5.36
N GLN A 245 -9.01 7.21 5.80
CA GLN A 245 -9.63 8.42 5.27
C GLN A 245 -9.29 8.58 3.78
N LEU A 246 -8.03 8.35 3.39
CA LEU A 246 -7.60 8.30 1.98
C LEU A 246 -8.35 7.22 1.19
N LEU A 247 -8.49 6.01 1.75
CA LEU A 247 -9.28 4.96 1.13
C LEU A 247 -10.76 5.38 0.94
N THR A 248 -11.32 6.08 1.93
CA THR A 248 -12.71 6.58 1.85
C THR A 248 -12.86 7.60 0.72
N ILE A 249 -11.90 8.52 0.56
CA ILE A 249 -11.88 9.46 -0.57
C ILE A 249 -11.89 8.69 -1.90
N LYS A 250 -11.06 7.66 -2.04
CA LYS A 250 -11.00 6.84 -3.26
C LYS A 250 -12.33 6.13 -3.55
N GLN A 251 -12.92 5.49 -2.54
CA GLN A 251 -14.25 4.87 -2.67
C GLN A 251 -15.36 5.90 -2.98
N GLY A 252 -15.24 7.12 -2.46
CA GLY A 252 -16.13 8.24 -2.79
C GLY A 252 -16.05 8.63 -4.25
N ILE A 253 -14.84 8.67 -4.81
CA ILE A 253 -14.58 8.95 -6.22
C ILE A 253 -15.16 7.83 -7.10
N ASP A 254 -14.95 6.56 -6.73
CA ASP A 254 -15.54 5.42 -7.44
C ASP A 254 -17.08 5.51 -7.48
N LYS A 255 -17.71 5.92 -6.38
CA LYS A 255 -19.17 6.12 -6.31
C LYS A 255 -19.65 7.33 -7.10
N LYS A 256 -18.91 8.43 -7.09
CA LYS A 256 -19.27 9.67 -7.80
C LYS A 256 -19.07 9.56 -9.31
N PHE A 257 -18.09 8.76 -9.75
CA PHE A 257 -17.72 8.59 -11.17
C PHE A 257 -17.78 7.11 -11.63
N PRO A 258 -18.94 6.44 -11.52
CA PRO A 258 -19.03 4.99 -11.72
C PRO A 258 -18.83 4.56 -13.18
N THR A 259 -19.06 5.45 -14.14
CA THR A 259 -18.92 5.19 -15.58
C THR A 259 -17.61 5.71 -16.17
N SER A 260 -16.78 6.38 -15.37
CA SER A 260 -15.49 6.90 -15.84
C SER A 260 -14.44 5.80 -15.95
N SER A 261 -13.34 6.05 -16.67
CA SER A 261 -12.20 5.13 -16.69
C SER A 261 -11.51 5.08 -15.33
N GLN A 262 -10.78 3.99 -15.06
CA GLN A 262 -9.98 3.88 -13.85
C GLN A 262 -8.92 4.99 -13.78
N GLU A 263 -8.21 5.25 -14.89
CA GLU A 263 -7.22 6.32 -14.98
C GLU A 263 -7.79 7.71 -14.63
N PHE A 264 -9.01 8.01 -15.07
CA PHE A 264 -9.66 9.27 -14.69
C PHE A 264 -9.94 9.34 -13.18
N ARG A 265 -10.41 8.24 -12.57
CA ARG A 265 -10.66 8.20 -11.13
C ARG A 265 -9.35 8.31 -10.33
N ASP A 266 -8.28 7.69 -10.82
CA ASP A 266 -6.94 7.78 -10.24
C ASP A 266 -6.42 9.23 -10.33
N TYR A 267 -6.56 9.88 -11.49
CA TYR A 267 -6.26 11.31 -11.65
C TYR A 267 -7.04 12.19 -10.66
N ILE A 268 -8.37 11.98 -10.52
CA ILE A 268 -9.18 12.77 -9.58
C ILE A 268 -8.71 12.56 -8.14
N PHE A 269 -8.37 11.33 -7.75
CA PHE A 269 -7.83 11.04 -6.42
C PHE A 269 -6.55 11.84 -6.17
N LEU A 270 -5.57 11.70 -7.07
CA LEU A 270 -4.27 12.38 -6.99
C LEU A 270 -4.43 13.91 -6.96
N ARG A 271 -5.28 14.46 -7.83
CA ARG A 271 -5.54 15.91 -7.90
C ARG A 271 -6.18 16.44 -6.62
N VAL A 272 -7.13 15.70 -6.06
CA VAL A 272 -7.85 16.07 -4.83
C VAL A 272 -6.91 16.04 -3.62
N VAL A 273 -6.09 15.01 -3.44
CA VAL A 273 -5.17 14.95 -2.30
C VAL A 273 -3.98 15.91 -2.46
N GLY A 274 -3.45 16.09 -3.68
CA GLY A 274 -2.40 17.06 -3.99
C GLY A 274 -2.83 18.52 -3.73
N ALA A 275 -4.13 18.82 -3.88
CA ALA A 275 -4.70 20.13 -3.55
C ALA A 275 -4.53 20.54 -2.07
N ALA A 276 -4.15 19.62 -1.17
CA ALA A 276 -3.91 19.96 0.23
C ALA A 276 -2.72 20.93 0.41
N SER A 277 -1.70 20.81 -0.44
CA SER A 277 -0.53 21.70 -0.48
C SER A 277 -0.48 22.57 -1.74
N TYR A 278 -1.09 22.12 -2.85
CA TYR A 278 -0.96 22.73 -4.18
C TYR A 278 -2.32 23.16 -4.74
N ASN A 279 -2.87 24.26 -4.22
CA ASN A 279 -4.20 24.79 -4.56
C ASN A 279 -4.20 26.20 -5.16
N GLU A 280 -3.03 26.77 -5.44
CA GLU A 280 -2.92 28.07 -6.10
C GLU A 280 -3.34 27.97 -7.57
N SER A 281 -3.75 29.10 -8.18
CA SER A 281 -4.23 29.14 -9.56
C SER A 281 -3.25 28.56 -10.59
N LYS A 282 -1.94 28.66 -10.32
CA LYS A 282 -0.89 28.04 -11.16
C LYS A 282 -1.03 26.51 -11.23
N TRP A 283 -1.45 25.88 -10.14
CA TRP A 283 -1.66 24.43 -10.06
C TRP A 283 -2.99 24.00 -10.66
N ASP A 284 -4.00 24.86 -10.69
CA ASP A 284 -5.18 24.59 -11.51
C ASP A 284 -4.86 24.58 -13.01
N GLU A 285 -3.99 25.49 -13.45
CA GLU A 285 -3.49 25.53 -14.82
C GLU A 285 -2.51 24.40 -15.14
N THR A 286 -1.93 23.73 -14.13
CA THR A 286 -0.92 22.67 -14.31
C THR A 286 -1.56 21.29 -14.13
N ALA A 287 -2.13 21.02 -12.96
CA ALA A 287 -2.74 19.75 -12.64
C ALA A 287 -4.25 19.68 -12.96
N GLY A 288 -4.85 20.76 -13.45
CA GLY A 288 -6.27 20.80 -13.85
C GLY A 288 -7.20 21.35 -12.77
N TYR A 289 -8.38 21.81 -13.20
CA TYR A 289 -9.33 22.56 -12.37
C TYR A 289 -10.31 21.65 -11.62
N LEU A 290 -10.28 21.66 -10.28
CA LEU A 290 -11.22 20.88 -9.45
C LEU A 290 -12.67 21.37 -9.56
N LYS A 291 -12.91 22.67 -9.81
CA LYS A 291 -14.25 23.24 -10.06
C LYS A 291 -15.02 22.58 -11.20
N ASN A 292 -14.35 21.84 -12.08
CA ASN A 292 -15.02 21.10 -13.14
C ASN A 292 -15.80 19.87 -12.61
N TYR A 293 -15.41 19.38 -11.44
CA TYR A 293 -15.89 18.13 -10.85
C TYR A 293 -16.59 18.34 -9.51
N PHE A 294 -16.17 19.35 -8.76
CA PHE A 294 -16.66 19.67 -7.42
C PHE A 294 -16.99 21.16 -7.30
N TYR A 295 -18.27 21.49 -7.38
CA TYR A 295 -18.74 22.86 -7.37
C TYR A 295 -20.13 22.99 -6.75
N ASP A 296 -20.42 24.20 -6.26
CA ASP A 296 -21.78 24.65 -5.95
C ASP A 296 -22.29 25.55 -7.08
N GLU A 297 -23.58 25.42 -7.42
CA GLU A 297 -24.23 26.35 -8.34
C GLU A 297 -24.87 27.49 -7.54
N VAL A 298 -24.38 28.71 -7.75
CA VAL A 298 -24.93 29.92 -7.11
C VAL A 298 -25.50 30.86 -8.16
N VAL A 299 -26.55 31.61 -7.81
CA VAL A 299 -27.16 32.59 -8.72
C VAL A 299 -26.19 33.76 -8.90
N SER A 300 -25.68 33.96 -10.12
CA SER A 300 -24.75 35.03 -10.48
C SER A 300 -25.47 36.35 -10.78
N SER A 301 -26.75 36.29 -11.16
CA SER A 301 -27.57 37.45 -11.49
C SER A 301 -29.00 37.26 -10.99
N PRO A 302 -29.48 38.08 -10.02
CA PRO A 302 -30.83 37.99 -9.50
C PRO A 302 -31.93 38.26 -10.56
N SER A 303 -31.59 38.98 -11.63
CA SER A 303 -32.54 39.38 -12.68
C SER A 303 -32.67 38.36 -13.80
N THR A 304 -31.59 37.63 -14.12
CA THR A 304 -31.58 36.62 -15.19
C THR A 304 -31.66 35.18 -14.66
N VAL A 305 -31.51 34.99 -13.35
CA VAL A 305 -31.42 33.67 -12.67
C VAL A 305 -30.31 32.80 -13.25
N GLU A 306 -29.31 33.44 -13.87
CA GLU A 306 -28.11 32.75 -14.34
C GLU A 306 -27.35 32.18 -13.15
N LYS A 307 -26.77 31.00 -13.35
CA LYS A 307 -26.00 30.30 -12.33
C LYS A 307 -24.53 30.28 -12.72
N MET A 308 -23.66 30.49 -11.74
CA MET A 308 -22.23 30.26 -11.86
C MET A 308 -21.81 29.10 -10.98
N ARG A 309 -20.75 28.39 -11.41
CA ARG A 309 -20.11 27.35 -10.62
C ARG A 309 -19.05 27.98 -9.74
N VAL A 310 -19.12 27.73 -8.44
CA VAL A 310 -18.10 28.12 -7.46
C VAL A 310 -17.42 26.84 -6.98
N GLU A 311 -16.09 26.82 -7.02
CA GLU A 311 -15.32 25.66 -6.55
C GLU A 311 -15.59 25.40 -5.06
N LYS A 312 -15.81 24.14 -4.71
CA LYS A 312 -15.95 23.74 -3.32
C LYS A 312 -14.60 23.84 -2.60
N PRO A 313 -14.54 24.36 -1.36
CA PRO A 313 -13.36 24.23 -0.52
C PRO A 313 -12.95 22.76 -0.36
N LEU A 314 -11.65 22.47 -0.27
CA LEU A 314 -11.16 21.09 -0.26
C LEU A 314 -11.79 20.20 0.83
N PHE A 315 -12.02 20.75 2.03
CA PHE A 315 -12.68 19.98 3.09
C PHE A 315 -14.15 19.64 2.78
N GLU A 316 -14.85 20.46 1.98
CA GLU A 316 -16.20 20.15 1.48
C GLU A 316 -16.15 19.09 0.37
N ILE A 317 -15.09 19.09 -0.46
CA ILE A 317 -14.84 18.00 -1.41
C ILE A 317 -14.66 16.68 -0.66
N PHE A 318 -13.85 16.65 0.38
CA PHE A 318 -13.67 15.46 1.22
C PHE A 318 -14.98 14.98 1.85
N LYS A 319 -15.85 15.90 2.29
CA LYS A 319 -17.19 15.56 2.80
C LYS A 319 -18.08 14.95 1.72
N GLU A 320 -18.09 15.54 0.53
CA GLU A 320 -18.84 15.02 -0.62
C GLU A 320 -18.37 13.62 -1.02
N LEU A 321 -17.08 13.34 -0.87
CA LEU A 321 -16.46 12.03 -1.13
C LEU A 321 -16.62 11.04 0.04
N GLY A 322 -17.37 11.39 1.08
CA GLY A 322 -17.84 10.43 2.10
C GLY A 322 -17.22 10.59 3.49
N LEU A 323 -16.34 11.58 3.71
CA LEU A 323 -15.87 11.89 5.06
C LEU A 323 -16.90 12.70 5.85
N LYS A 324 -16.89 12.53 7.17
CA LYS A 324 -17.57 13.46 8.09
C LYS A 324 -16.75 14.74 8.20
N GLU A 325 -17.37 15.83 8.66
CA GLU A 325 -16.70 17.14 8.72
C GLU A 325 -15.42 17.13 9.58
N GLU A 326 -15.45 16.48 10.73
CA GLU A 326 -14.29 16.37 11.62
C GLU A 326 -13.17 15.60 10.92
N LYS A 327 -13.51 14.47 10.29
CA LYS A 327 -12.54 13.62 9.57
C LYS A 327 -11.98 14.29 8.31
N ALA A 328 -12.76 15.12 7.63
CA ALA A 328 -12.28 15.92 6.51
C ALA A 328 -11.24 16.96 6.97
N LYS A 329 -11.46 17.62 8.12
CA LYS A 329 -10.50 18.56 8.71
C LYS A 329 -9.22 17.86 9.17
N GLU A 330 -9.36 16.71 9.83
CA GLU A 330 -8.24 15.86 10.24
C GLU A 330 -7.40 15.43 9.02
N LEU A 331 -8.02 14.92 7.95
CA LEU A 331 -7.31 14.51 6.74
C LEU A 331 -6.55 15.67 6.11
N TYR A 332 -7.21 16.82 5.93
CA TYR A 332 -6.58 18.02 5.37
C TYR A 332 -5.37 18.47 6.19
N TYR A 333 -5.49 18.44 7.52
CA TYR A 333 -4.40 18.81 8.42
C TYR A 333 -3.24 17.81 8.35
N ASN A 334 -3.52 16.50 8.37
CA ASN A 334 -2.48 15.47 8.33
C ASN A 334 -1.76 15.40 6.98
N LEU A 335 -2.45 15.66 5.86
CA LEU A 335 -1.81 15.76 4.54
C LEU A 335 -0.77 16.89 4.51
N ARG A 336 -1.14 18.06 5.03
CA ARG A 336 -0.23 19.20 5.11
C ARG A 336 0.91 18.98 6.11
N LEU A 337 0.62 18.33 7.22
CA LEU A 337 1.62 18.02 8.22
C LEU A 337 2.64 17.01 7.69
N GLN A 338 2.20 16.01 6.92
CA GLN A 338 3.08 15.05 6.27
C GLN A 338 3.96 15.74 5.22
N HIS A 339 3.37 16.58 4.35
CA HIS A 339 4.10 17.45 3.42
C HIS A 339 5.21 18.26 4.10
N GLU A 340 4.89 18.94 5.22
CA GLU A 340 5.88 19.76 5.93
C GLU A 340 6.97 18.91 6.62
N MET A 341 6.63 17.72 7.13
CA MET A 341 7.53 16.88 7.93
C MET A 341 8.31 15.83 7.13
N ALA A 342 7.90 15.53 5.89
CA ALA A 342 8.40 14.41 5.10
C ALA A 342 9.93 14.41 4.97
N GLY A 343 10.54 15.57 4.73
CA GLY A 343 11.99 15.70 4.53
C GLY A 343 12.86 15.59 5.79
N GLY A 344 12.28 15.41 6.97
CA GLY A 344 13.03 15.21 8.22
C GLY A 344 13.81 16.44 8.73
N LYS A 345 13.49 17.63 8.21
CA LYS A 345 14.12 18.91 8.61
C LYS A 345 13.32 19.66 9.69
N ILE A 346 12.12 19.19 10.03
CA ILE A 346 11.27 19.81 11.06
C ILE A 346 11.74 19.43 12.46
N ASP A 347 11.76 20.42 13.34
CA ASP A 347 12.19 20.26 14.72
C ASP A 347 11.15 19.54 15.61
N ASN A 348 11.65 18.79 16.59
CA ASN A 348 10.83 18.13 17.61
C ASN A 348 10.25 19.14 18.61
N ILE A 349 9.32 18.69 19.45
CA ILE A 349 8.58 19.58 20.36
C ILE A 349 9.50 20.35 21.32
N GLU A 350 10.60 19.74 21.75
CA GLU A 350 11.59 20.35 22.66
C GLU A 350 12.18 21.60 22.02
N LYS A 351 12.62 21.48 20.76
CA LYS A 351 13.18 22.59 20.00
C LYS A 351 12.14 23.61 19.55
N ILE A 352 10.96 23.18 19.09
CA ILE A 352 9.97 24.18 18.62
C ILE A 352 9.51 25.08 19.78
N LYS A 353 9.53 24.58 21.03
CA LYS A 353 9.24 25.36 22.23
C LYS A 353 10.27 26.45 22.52
N GLU A 354 11.48 26.36 21.97
CA GLU A 354 12.46 27.44 22.04
C GLU A 354 11.98 28.69 21.27
N ASN A 355 11.10 28.51 20.27
CA ASN A 355 10.39 29.58 19.59
C ASN A 355 8.89 29.59 19.97
N GLU A 356 8.54 30.40 20.97
CA GLU A 356 7.15 30.51 21.44
C GLU A 356 6.13 30.82 20.34
N ILE A 357 6.52 31.56 19.29
CA ILE A 357 5.61 31.92 18.21
C ILE A 357 5.27 30.68 17.37
N ASP A 358 6.28 29.91 16.97
CA ASP A 358 6.10 28.73 16.14
C ASP A 358 5.33 27.63 16.91
N TYR A 359 5.70 27.39 18.17
CA TYR A 359 4.99 26.46 19.04
C TYR A 359 3.52 26.83 19.20
N ASN A 360 3.21 28.09 19.55
CA ASN A 360 1.83 28.52 19.75
C ASN A 360 1.01 28.47 18.45
N ASN A 361 1.62 28.80 17.30
CA ASN A 361 0.97 28.70 16.00
C ASN A 361 0.64 27.24 15.63
N ALA A 362 1.59 26.32 15.80
CA ALA A 362 1.39 24.90 15.53
C ALA A 362 0.31 24.31 16.47
N LYS A 363 0.39 24.62 17.75
CA LYS A 363 -0.59 24.22 18.77
C LYS A 363 -1.99 24.76 18.48
N PHE A 364 -2.11 26.02 18.05
CA PHE A 364 -3.39 26.62 17.68
C PHE A 364 -4.00 25.99 16.42
N LYS A 365 -3.20 25.68 15.40
CA LYS A 365 -3.66 24.95 14.21
C LYS A 365 -4.18 23.56 14.60
N TYR A 366 -3.46 22.85 15.47
CA TYR A 366 -3.90 21.56 16.02
C TYR A 366 -5.21 21.70 16.79
N GLU A 367 -5.33 22.66 17.70
CA GLU A 367 -6.54 22.87 18.50
C GLU A 367 -7.77 23.19 17.63
N LYS A 368 -7.60 23.94 16.54
CA LYS A 368 -8.68 24.20 15.58
C LYS A 368 -9.22 22.94 14.90
N VAL A 369 -8.38 21.92 14.73
CA VAL A 369 -8.74 20.67 14.05
C VAL A 369 -9.31 19.66 15.05
N TYR A 370 -8.65 19.49 16.20
CA TYR A 370 -8.98 18.45 17.18
C TYR A 370 -9.83 18.93 18.35
N GLY A 371 -10.10 20.24 18.45
CA GLY A 371 -10.95 20.85 19.49
C GLY A 371 -10.32 20.92 20.89
N THR A 372 -9.09 20.46 21.05
CA THR A 372 -8.32 20.49 22.30
C THR A 372 -6.85 20.64 22.00
N SER A 373 -6.07 21.20 22.93
CA SER A 373 -4.62 21.30 22.85
C SER A 373 -3.88 20.39 23.83
N GLY A 374 -4.61 19.58 24.61
CA GLY A 374 -4.06 18.81 25.73
C GLY A 374 -3.00 17.76 25.35
N ASN A 375 -3.08 17.19 24.15
CA ASN A 375 -2.16 16.15 23.67
C ASN A 375 -1.25 16.61 22.53
N PHE A 376 -1.14 17.94 22.30
CA PHE A 376 -0.41 18.48 21.14
C PHE A 376 1.05 18.01 21.09
N ASP A 377 1.77 18.05 22.21
CA ASP A 377 3.19 17.71 22.26
C ASP A 377 3.45 16.26 21.83
N GLN A 378 2.69 15.32 22.39
CA GLN A 378 2.78 13.90 22.04
C GLN A 378 2.34 13.65 20.60
N PHE A 379 1.29 14.35 20.14
CA PHE A 379 0.86 14.28 18.76
C PHE A 379 1.97 14.76 17.81
N TRP A 380 2.58 15.91 18.07
CA TRP A 380 3.63 16.49 17.24
C TRP A 380 4.82 15.55 17.10
N ASP A 381 5.39 15.08 18.21
CA ASP A 381 6.56 14.20 18.17
C ASP A 381 6.25 12.85 17.53
N SER A 382 5.07 12.28 17.78
CA SER A 382 4.66 11.02 17.15
C SER A 382 4.47 11.17 15.64
N LYS A 383 3.83 12.25 15.18
CA LYS A 383 3.67 12.55 13.76
C LYS A 383 4.99 12.91 13.09
N LEU A 384 5.84 13.71 13.73
CA LEU A 384 7.17 14.01 13.22
C LEU A 384 7.98 12.75 13.02
N LYS A 385 8.05 11.88 14.04
CA LYS A 385 8.75 10.60 13.94
C LYS A 385 8.20 9.73 12.81
N ALA A 386 6.88 9.64 12.68
CA ALA A 386 6.24 8.81 11.65
C ALA A 386 6.43 9.40 10.25
N TYR A 387 6.03 10.65 10.02
CA TYR A 387 6.03 11.31 8.70
C TYR A 387 7.42 11.58 8.15
N SER A 388 8.42 11.75 9.01
CA SER A 388 9.81 11.96 8.57
C SER A 388 10.63 10.68 8.44
N ASN A 389 10.04 9.50 8.62
CA ASN A 389 10.77 8.23 8.74
C ASN A 389 11.90 8.31 9.79
N ASN A 390 11.57 8.80 10.98
CA ASN A 390 12.55 9.04 12.05
C ASN A 390 13.72 9.95 11.61
N GLY A 391 13.43 10.96 10.79
CA GLY A 391 14.39 11.90 10.22
C GLY A 391 15.11 11.43 8.95
N ALA A 392 14.91 10.18 8.51
CA ALA A 392 15.53 9.64 7.29
C ALA A 392 14.83 10.07 5.99
N GLY A 393 13.64 10.67 6.08
CA GLY A 393 12.83 11.11 4.96
C GLY A 393 11.83 10.06 4.47
N HIS A 394 10.55 10.43 4.37
CA HIS A 394 9.56 9.74 3.52
C HIS A 394 9.36 10.54 2.24
N ALA A 395 8.75 9.95 1.21
CA ALA A 395 8.28 10.73 0.06
C ALA A 395 7.24 11.76 0.54
N ASP A 396 7.27 12.97 -0.01
CA ASP A 396 6.19 13.93 0.18
C ASP A 396 4.96 13.46 -0.62
N PHE A 397 3.89 13.10 0.10
CA PHE A 397 2.71 12.52 -0.50
C PHE A 397 1.92 13.51 -1.35
N THR A 398 1.79 14.77 -0.92
CA THR A 398 0.99 15.75 -1.68
C THR A 398 1.78 16.29 -2.87
N HIS A 399 3.11 16.39 -2.76
CA HIS A 399 4.01 16.66 -3.88
C HIS A 399 3.89 15.54 -4.92
N GLN A 400 4.13 14.29 -4.53
CA GLN A 400 4.01 13.14 -5.43
C GLN A 400 2.63 13.11 -6.11
N SER A 401 1.58 13.36 -5.34
CA SER A 401 0.21 13.35 -5.85
C SER A 401 -0.05 14.45 -6.88
N ILE A 402 0.43 15.68 -6.66
CA ILE A 402 0.21 16.77 -7.63
C ILE A 402 1.06 16.57 -8.90
N THR A 403 2.27 16.03 -8.76
CA THR A 403 3.16 15.67 -9.87
C THR A 403 2.48 14.60 -10.73
N MET A 404 2.04 13.50 -10.13
CA MET A 404 1.29 12.47 -10.86
C MET A 404 -0.03 12.98 -11.45
N ALA A 405 -0.77 13.83 -10.75
CA ALA A 405 -2.00 14.44 -11.28
C ALA A 405 -1.73 15.28 -12.52
N THR A 406 -0.60 16.01 -12.57
CA THR A 406 -0.16 16.77 -13.74
C THR A 406 0.10 15.84 -14.93
N HIS A 407 0.73 14.69 -14.68
CA HIS A 407 1.01 13.69 -15.72
C HIS A 407 -0.27 13.03 -16.28
N LEU A 408 -1.26 12.76 -15.44
CA LEU A 408 -2.52 12.09 -15.80
C LEU A 408 -3.64 13.06 -16.19
N ASN A 409 -3.40 14.36 -16.16
CA ASN A 409 -4.42 15.34 -16.47
C ASN A 409 -5.02 15.08 -17.86
N PRO A 410 -6.35 14.96 -18.00
CA PRO A 410 -6.99 14.60 -19.27
C PRO A 410 -7.17 15.78 -20.25
N SER A 411 -6.91 17.01 -19.82
CA SER A 411 -7.11 18.22 -20.64
C SER A 411 -6.24 18.16 -21.90
N SER A 412 -6.70 18.48 -23.11
CA SER A 412 -5.84 18.39 -24.32
C SER A 412 -4.81 19.51 -24.46
N PHE A 413 -5.01 20.62 -23.75
CA PHE A 413 -4.15 21.81 -23.74
C PHE A 413 -4.37 22.59 -22.44
N GLN A 414 -3.29 23.14 -21.89
CA GLN A 414 -3.31 24.03 -20.72
C GLN A 414 -2.46 25.28 -20.97
N LEU A 415 -2.72 26.39 -20.27
CA LEU A 415 -1.90 27.59 -20.46
C LEU A 415 -0.43 27.38 -20.04
N SER A 416 -0.21 26.48 -19.08
CA SER A 416 1.12 26.04 -18.65
C SER A 416 1.92 25.42 -19.81
N ASP A 417 1.28 24.80 -20.81
CA ASP A 417 1.93 24.19 -21.97
C ASP A 417 2.65 25.22 -22.87
N ILE A 418 2.39 26.52 -22.71
CA ILE A 418 3.12 27.59 -23.42
C ILE A 418 4.61 27.60 -23.02
N TYR A 419 4.93 27.14 -21.82
CA TYR A 419 6.29 26.95 -21.34
C TYR A 419 6.80 25.58 -21.81
N GLY A 420 7.25 25.47 -23.07
CA GLY A 420 7.98 24.28 -23.55
C GLY A 420 7.14 23.05 -23.91
N GLY A 421 5.81 23.10 -23.81
CA GLY A 421 4.90 22.00 -24.15
C GLY A 421 4.60 21.06 -22.99
N ARG A 422 3.58 20.21 -23.16
CA ARG A 422 3.01 19.40 -22.07
C ARG A 422 3.98 18.41 -21.43
N GLU A 423 4.83 17.75 -22.21
CA GLU A 423 5.82 16.82 -21.65
C GLU A 423 6.85 17.54 -20.79
N HIS A 424 7.20 18.79 -21.13
CA HIS A 424 8.05 19.61 -20.28
C HIS A 424 7.31 20.01 -18.99
N VAL A 425 6.05 20.43 -19.07
CA VAL A 425 5.23 20.75 -17.87
C VAL A 425 5.15 19.56 -16.88
N LYS A 426 5.11 18.33 -17.40
CA LYS A 426 5.12 17.12 -16.59
C LYS A 426 6.41 16.95 -15.80
N ASP A 427 7.56 17.06 -16.44
CA ASP A 427 8.86 16.96 -15.75
C ASP A 427 9.09 18.17 -14.84
N LEU A 428 8.67 19.36 -15.28
CA LEU A 428 8.75 20.62 -14.54
C LEU A 428 7.90 20.62 -13.27
N SER A 429 6.83 19.83 -13.23
CA SER A 429 6.00 19.66 -12.03
C SER A 429 6.61 18.77 -10.96
N GLY A 430 7.72 18.07 -11.26
CA GLY A 430 8.49 17.26 -10.33
C GLY A 430 9.99 17.48 -10.50
N TRP A 431 10.74 16.40 -10.76
CA TRP A 431 12.22 16.40 -10.73
C TRP A 431 12.90 17.53 -11.48
N GLU A 432 12.39 17.95 -12.65
CA GLU A 432 13.01 19.06 -13.39
C GLU A 432 12.78 20.39 -12.67
N GLY A 433 11.59 20.62 -12.11
CA GLY A 433 11.29 21.83 -11.34
C GLY A 433 12.10 21.93 -10.06
N ASP A 434 12.32 20.81 -9.39
CA ASP A 434 13.01 20.75 -8.09
C ASP A 434 14.54 20.75 -8.23
N THR A 435 15.06 20.31 -9.37
CA THR A 435 16.50 20.30 -9.66
C THR A 435 17.00 21.49 -10.47
N THR A 436 16.11 22.32 -11.03
CA THR A 436 16.50 23.43 -11.93
C THR A 436 15.82 24.76 -11.59
N PHE A 437 16.23 25.83 -12.27
CA PHE A 437 15.52 27.12 -12.22
C PHE A 437 14.37 27.21 -13.25
N ASN A 438 14.08 26.13 -14.00
CA ASN A 438 13.21 26.17 -15.17
C ASN A 438 11.74 26.47 -14.82
N ALA A 439 11.29 26.15 -13.61
CA ALA A 439 9.87 26.24 -13.25
C ALA A 439 9.37 27.69 -13.10
N ASN A 440 10.17 28.60 -12.52
CA ASN A 440 9.85 30.03 -12.31
C ASN A 440 11.05 30.81 -11.69
N ASP A 441 12.29 30.50 -12.06
CA ASP A 441 13.51 31.05 -11.41
C ASP A 441 13.58 30.78 -9.89
N MET A 442 12.78 29.81 -9.40
CA MET A 442 12.86 29.34 -8.02
C MET A 442 14.16 28.58 -7.83
N LYS A 443 14.78 28.75 -6.65
CA LYS A 443 16.01 28.03 -6.32
C LYS A 443 15.71 26.53 -6.27
N PRO A 444 16.53 25.67 -6.91
CA PRO A 444 16.44 24.23 -6.78
C PRO A 444 16.41 23.80 -5.31
N SER A 445 15.50 22.90 -5.00
CA SER A 445 15.27 22.32 -3.68
C SER A 445 14.78 20.90 -3.91
N ILE A 446 15.58 19.91 -3.56
CA ILE A 446 15.22 18.50 -3.74
C ILE A 446 15.67 17.72 -2.51
N GLY A 447 14.92 17.90 -1.44
CA GLY A 447 15.13 17.15 -0.20
C GLY A 447 14.95 15.65 -0.42
N GLU A 448 15.20 14.84 0.61
CA GLU A 448 14.98 13.38 0.50
C GLU A 448 13.51 13.04 0.22
N ASP A 449 12.61 13.89 0.67
CA ASP A 449 11.17 13.84 0.43
C ASP A 449 10.78 14.08 -1.02
N ASP A 450 11.23 15.20 -1.59
CA ASP A 450 10.99 15.52 -3.00
C ASP A 450 11.74 14.54 -3.92
N TYR A 451 12.99 14.15 -3.58
CA TYR A 451 13.76 13.11 -4.29
C TYR A 451 12.95 11.82 -4.47
N LYS A 452 12.33 11.33 -3.39
CA LYS A 452 11.50 10.12 -3.45
C LYS A 452 10.20 10.39 -4.19
N ALA A 453 9.52 11.49 -3.90
CA ALA A 453 8.24 11.85 -4.53
C ALA A 453 8.38 11.95 -6.06
N ASP A 454 9.45 12.55 -6.54
CA ASP A 454 9.73 12.76 -7.95
C ASP A 454 10.04 11.48 -8.72
N LEU A 455 11.00 10.70 -8.23
CA LEU A 455 11.38 9.43 -8.86
C LEU A 455 10.22 8.45 -8.81
N ASP A 456 9.51 8.38 -7.68
CA ASP A 456 8.36 7.50 -7.51
C ASP A 456 7.20 7.94 -8.40
N SER A 457 6.95 9.24 -8.59
CA SER A 457 5.95 9.75 -9.52
C SER A 457 6.19 9.24 -10.94
N VAL A 458 7.41 9.39 -11.46
CA VAL A 458 7.77 8.93 -12.80
C VAL A 458 7.60 7.41 -12.93
N ASN A 459 8.03 6.64 -11.93
CA ASN A 459 7.92 5.18 -11.93
C ASN A 459 6.47 4.70 -11.90
N LEU A 460 5.65 5.28 -11.02
CA LEU A 460 4.23 4.95 -10.91
C LEU A 460 3.46 5.32 -12.18
N ILE A 461 3.73 6.49 -12.77
CA ILE A 461 3.16 6.88 -14.07
C ILE A 461 3.56 5.89 -15.17
N GLY A 462 4.84 5.49 -15.22
CA GLY A 462 5.31 4.49 -16.18
C GLY A 462 4.61 3.14 -16.04
N ARG A 463 4.19 2.75 -14.83
CA ARG A 463 3.37 1.55 -14.57
C ARG A 463 1.90 1.74 -14.95
N ILE A 464 1.31 2.89 -14.65
CA ILE A 464 -0.08 3.22 -15.03
C ILE A 464 -0.22 3.24 -16.56
N GLN A 465 0.73 3.84 -17.27
CA GLN A 465 0.76 3.85 -18.75
C GLN A 465 0.87 2.45 -19.37
N LYS A 466 1.35 1.45 -18.62
CA LYS A 466 1.38 0.03 -19.00
C LYS A 466 0.07 -0.71 -18.66
N GLY A 467 -0.95 -0.02 -18.16
CA GLY A 467 -2.30 -0.53 -17.93
C GLY A 467 -2.63 -0.89 -16.48
N GLN A 468 -1.76 -0.58 -15.52
CA GLN A 468 -2.08 -0.75 -14.10
C GLN A 468 -2.97 0.38 -13.59
N SER A 469 -3.88 0.09 -12.66
CA SER A 469 -4.51 1.15 -11.85
C SER A 469 -3.49 1.74 -10.87
N TYR A 470 -3.78 2.92 -10.31
CA TYR A 470 -2.93 3.52 -9.27
C TYR A 470 -2.69 2.58 -8.08
N ASP A 471 -3.73 1.90 -7.57
CA ASP A 471 -3.58 0.92 -6.48
C ASP A 471 -2.63 -0.23 -6.85
N GLN A 472 -2.72 -0.73 -8.08
CA GLN A 472 -1.86 -1.80 -8.57
C GLN A 472 -0.42 -1.31 -8.74
N ALA A 473 -0.25 -0.12 -9.32
CA ALA A 473 1.04 0.51 -9.54
C ALA A 473 1.75 0.77 -8.21
N ILE A 474 1.07 1.40 -7.25
CA ILE A 474 1.67 1.77 -5.97
C ILE A 474 2.04 0.55 -5.13
N SER A 475 1.12 -0.43 -4.99
CA SER A 475 1.41 -1.63 -4.21
C SER A 475 2.50 -2.50 -4.84
N SER A 476 2.50 -2.66 -6.18
CA SER A 476 3.55 -3.44 -6.84
C SER A 476 4.90 -2.74 -6.84
N TYR A 477 4.93 -1.41 -6.98
CA TYR A 477 6.17 -0.63 -7.00
C TYR A 477 6.89 -0.68 -5.66
N TYR A 478 6.18 -0.39 -4.57
CA TYR A 478 6.78 -0.45 -3.24
C TYR A 478 7.12 -1.88 -2.81
N ALA A 479 6.38 -2.89 -3.28
CA ALA A 479 6.77 -4.30 -3.08
C ALA A 479 8.09 -4.65 -3.80
N ASP A 480 8.39 -4.05 -4.96
CA ASP A 480 9.68 -4.24 -5.65
C ASP A 480 10.81 -3.45 -4.96
N LEU A 481 10.53 -2.24 -4.49
CA LEU A 481 11.49 -1.44 -3.70
C LEU A 481 11.93 -2.14 -2.41
N GLN A 482 11.04 -2.90 -1.78
CA GLN A 482 11.38 -3.69 -0.60
C GLN A 482 12.39 -4.81 -0.89
N LYS A 483 12.48 -5.28 -2.15
CA LYS A 483 13.39 -6.36 -2.56
C LYS A 483 14.76 -5.83 -2.99
N ASP A 484 14.81 -4.63 -3.55
CA ASP A 484 16.03 -3.96 -3.99
C ASP A 484 15.93 -2.45 -3.73
N SER A 485 16.74 -1.94 -2.80
CA SER A 485 16.72 -0.52 -2.43
C SER A 485 17.16 0.42 -3.56
N SER A 486 17.86 -0.10 -4.58
CA SER A 486 18.26 0.66 -5.78
C SER A 486 17.22 0.61 -6.91
N HIS A 487 16.10 -0.08 -6.67
CA HIS A 487 15.05 -0.25 -7.67
C HIS A 487 14.39 1.09 -8.05
N ARG A 488 14.34 2.06 -7.14
CA ARG A 488 13.81 3.42 -7.40
C ARG A 488 14.56 4.09 -8.55
N GLU A 489 15.87 4.18 -8.42
CA GLU A 489 16.75 4.83 -9.39
C GLU A 489 16.81 4.02 -10.70
N LYS A 490 16.92 2.69 -10.59
CA LYS A 490 16.95 1.80 -11.76
C LYS A 490 15.65 1.87 -12.57
N GLU A 491 14.49 1.94 -11.92
CA GLU A 491 13.22 2.08 -12.63
C GLU A 491 13.05 3.49 -13.19
N PHE A 492 13.54 4.52 -12.50
CA PHE A 492 13.52 5.89 -13.02
C PHE A 492 14.31 5.99 -14.32
N LEU A 493 15.52 5.41 -14.38
CA LEU A 493 16.35 5.41 -15.59
C LEU A 493 15.83 4.49 -16.71
N LYS A 494 14.82 3.64 -16.45
CA LYS A 494 14.07 2.95 -17.52
C LYS A 494 13.00 3.85 -18.14
N ASN A 495 12.53 4.85 -17.40
CA ASN A 495 11.49 5.78 -17.83
C ASN A 495 12.07 7.11 -18.36
N LYS A 496 13.28 7.50 -17.92
CA LYS A 496 13.97 8.74 -18.31
C LYS A 496 15.41 8.46 -18.72
N ASP A 497 15.85 9.04 -19.84
CA ASP A 497 17.23 8.88 -20.30
C ASP A 497 18.19 9.65 -19.40
N TRP A 498 19.23 8.97 -18.89
CA TRP A 498 20.20 9.56 -17.98
C TRP A 498 20.92 10.79 -18.58
N LYS A 499 21.23 10.76 -19.89
CA LYS A 499 21.95 11.88 -20.53
C LYS A 499 21.03 13.09 -20.68
N GLU A 500 19.76 12.88 -20.96
CA GLU A 500 18.74 13.92 -20.98
C GLU A 500 18.58 14.54 -19.58
N VAL A 501 18.35 13.73 -18.54
CA VAL A 501 18.23 14.20 -17.15
C VAL A 501 19.45 15.01 -16.72
N LYS A 502 20.67 14.47 -16.91
CA LYS A 502 21.91 15.16 -16.59
C LYS A 502 22.08 16.46 -17.39
N GLY A 503 21.78 16.43 -18.69
CA GLY A 503 21.89 17.57 -19.58
C GLY A 503 20.95 18.71 -19.19
N THR A 504 19.69 18.38 -18.89
CA THR A 504 18.67 19.32 -18.42
C THR A 504 19.09 19.98 -17.11
N ILE A 505 19.55 19.19 -16.13
CA ILE A 505 20.02 19.74 -14.85
C ILE A 505 21.21 20.68 -15.06
N TYR A 506 22.22 20.24 -15.81
CA TYR A 506 23.41 21.06 -16.07
C TYR A 506 23.04 22.39 -16.70
N ALA A 507 22.19 22.38 -17.73
CA ALA A 507 21.72 23.60 -18.39
C ALA A 507 20.86 24.47 -17.47
N GLY A 508 20.08 23.86 -16.58
CA GLY A 508 19.14 24.52 -15.68
C GLY A 508 19.78 25.18 -14.46
N VAL A 509 20.96 24.73 -13.99
CA VAL A 509 21.60 25.30 -12.78
C VAL A 509 23.00 25.89 -12.99
N ALA A 510 23.75 25.43 -13.99
CA ALA A 510 25.12 25.88 -14.19
C ALA A 510 25.17 27.08 -15.14
N PRO A 511 25.83 28.20 -14.77
CA PRO A 511 25.91 29.36 -15.64
C PRO A 511 26.76 29.05 -16.88
N GLY A 512 26.49 29.74 -17.99
CA GLY A 512 27.09 29.43 -19.29
C GLY A 512 28.63 29.43 -19.34
N TYR A 513 29.31 30.16 -18.44
CA TYR A 513 30.77 30.14 -18.35
C TYR A 513 31.34 28.90 -17.65
N ILE A 514 30.55 28.24 -16.78
CA ILE A 514 30.89 26.96 -16.16
C ILE A 514 30.62 25.82 -17.15
N LEU A 515 29.50 25.86 -17.88
CA LEU A 515 29.16 24.87 -18.91
C LEU A 515 30.27 24.70 -19.96
N ARG A 516 31.01 25.77 -20.27
CA ARG A 516 32.13 25.75 -21.24
C ARG A 516 33.43 25.13 -20.69
N LYS A 517 33.54 24.90 -19.38
CA LYS A 517 34.76 24.36 -18.74
C LYS A 517 34.80 22.83 -18.69
N GLY A 518 33.71 22.16 -19.06
CA GLY A 518 33.60 20.70 -19.08
C GLY A 518 32.97 20.12 -17.81
N GLU A 519 32.65 18.82 -17.87
CA GLU A 519 31.81 18.12 -16.88
C GLU A 519 32.35 18.19 -15.45
N ALA A 520 33.67 18.05 -15.25
CA ALA A 520 34.27 18.12 -13.92
C ALA A 520 33.98 19.46 -13.23
N SER A 521 34.10 20.58 -13.94
CA SER A 521 33.80 21.91 -13.39
C SER A 521 32.31 22.14 -13.15
N ILE A 522 31.44 21.48 -13.94
CA ILE A 522 29.99 21.56 -13.72
C ILE A 522 29.63 20.80 -12.44
N LYS A 523 30.14 19.58 -12.26
CA LYS A 523 29.91 18.78 -11.04
C LYS A 523 30.41 19.51 -9.79
N GLU A 524 31.62 20.06 -9.83
CA GLU A 524 32.19 20.84 -8.72
C GLU A 524 31.32 22.07 -8.37
N TYR A 525 30.84 22.79 -9.38
CA TYR A 525 29.94 23.94 -9.17
C TYR A 525 28.60 23.52 -8.54
N ILE A 526 28.00 22.42 -9.02
CA ILE A 526 26.73 21.91 -8.50
C ILE A 526 26.91 21.41 -7.06
N GLU A 527 27.99 20.67 -6.77
CA GLU A 527 28.30 20.20 -5.41
C GLU A 527 28.45 21.35 -4.42
N GLU A 528 29.12 22.44 -4.82
CA GLU A 528 29.32 23.61 -3.95
C GLU A 528 28.03 24.44 -3.75
N LYS A 529 27.24 24.64 -4.81
CA LYS A 529 26.10 25.58 -4.79
C LYS A 529 24.75 24.90 -4.52
N TYR A 530 24.60 23.64 -4.90
CA TYR A 530 23.36 22.86 -4.89
C TYR A 530 23.64 21.42 -4.43
N PRO A 531 24.05 21.19 -3.17
CA PRO A 531 24.48 19.88 -2.68
C PRO A 531 23.38 18.80 -2.77
N GLU A 532 22.10 19.18 -2.63
CA GLU A 532 20.97 18.27 -2.83
C GLU A 532 20.86 17.79 -4.28
N VAL A 533 20.99 18.71 -5.25
CA VAL A 533 21.01 18.38 -6.69
C VAL A 533 22.24 17.52 -7.04
N SER A 534 23.39 17.79 -6.43
CA SER A 534 24.58 16.92 -6.55
C SER A 534 24.30 15.51 -6.05
N THR A 535 23.64 15.38 -4.90
CA THR A 535 23.25 14.08 -4.32
C THR A 535 22.29 13.33 -5.25
N PHE A 536 21.28 14.01 -5.79
CA PHE A 536 20.36 13.45 -6.79
C PHE A 536 21.12 12.87 -8.00
N LEU A 537 22.02 13.67 -8.61
CA LEU A 537 22.81 13.25 -9.76
C LEU A 537 23.70 12.04 -9.44
N ASN A 538 24.37 12.06 -8.27
CA ASN A 538 25.29 10.99 -7.88
C ASN A 538 24.56 9.65 -7.66
N ARG A 539 23.35 9.66 -7.08
CA ARG A 539 22.55 8.44 -6.87
C ARG A 539 22.09 7.82 -8.20
N LEU A 540 21.64 8.65 -9.15
CA LEU A 540 21.28 8.17 -10.49
C LEU A 540 22.51 7.68 -11.27
N GLU A 541 23.62 8.42 -11.23
CA GLU A 541 24.87 8.04 -11.91
C GLU A 541 25.38 6.67 -11.44
N ALA A 542 25.23 6.35 -10.15
CA ALA A 542 25.67 5.08 -9.57
C ALA A 542 24.94 3.84 -10.13
N VAL A 543 23.81 4.02 -10.81
CA VAL A 543 23.00 2.92 -11.39
C VAL A 543 22.75 3.09 -12.89
N ALA A 544 23.43 4.04 -13.55
CA ALA A 544 23.21 4.38 -14.96
C ALA A 544 23.93 3.45 -15.96
N ASP A 545 24.71 2.47 -15.47
CA ASP A 545 25.50 1.52 -16.27
C ASP A 545 24.70 0.32 -16.82
#